data_AF-A0A9Q0QBY9-F1
#
_entry.id   AF-A0A9Q0QBY9-F1
#
_cell.length_a   1.000
_cell.length_b   1.000
_cell.length_c   1.000
_cell.angle_alpha   90.00
_cell.angle_beta   90.00
_cell.angle_gamma   90.00
#
_symmetry.space_group_name_H-M   'P 1'
#
loop_
_entity.id
_entity.type
_entity.pdbx_description
1 polymer ?
#
loop_
_entity_poly.entity_id
_entity_poly.type
_entity_poly.pdbx_seq_one_letter_code
_entity_poly.pdbx_strand_id
1 'polypeptide(L)'
;MPESHSSVELPVFDISKPISPSCLSSLSLACNEWGFFHIINHGVSKDVYRKLHSLSTSIFSLPYDSKIKLGPSSLVKTYTPHFIASPFFESLRVSGPDFFASAQSSTAILPDHPNPDEFR
;
A
#
# COMPACT_ATOMS: atom_id res chain seq x y z
N MET A 1 -8.33 33.88 -21.59
CA MET A 1 -7.44 33.69 -20.43
C MET A 1 -6.48 32.58 -20.81
N PRO A 2 -5.15 32.75 -20.76
CA PRO A 2 -4.24 31.65 -21.00
C PRO A 2 -4.21 30.75 -19.75
N GLU A 3 -4.50 29.47 -19.94
CA GLU A 3 -4.38 28.43 -18.91
C GLU A 3 -2.90 28.29 -18.53
N SER A 4 -2.53 28.67 -17.30
CA SER A 4 -1.19 28.41 -16.77
C SER A 4 -1.13 26.99 -16.24
N HIS A 5 -0.70 26.03 -17.07
CA HIS A 5 -0.34 24.70 -16.60
C HIS A 5 0.99 24.74 -15.85
N SER A 6 0.99 25.11 -14.57
CA SER A 6 2.13 24.86 -13.70
C SER A 6 2.12 23.38 -13.30
N SER A 7 2.75 22.53 -14.12
CA SER A 7 3.06 21.16 -13.69
C SER A 7 4.12 21.23 -12.60
N VAL A 8 3.77 20.75 -11.42
CA VAL A 8 4.70 20.59 -10.31
C VAL A 8 5.44 19.27 -10.48
N GLU A 9 6.78 19.33 -10.53
CA GLU A 9 7.62 18.13 -10.62
C GLU A 9 8.03 17.67 -9.22
N LEU A 10 7.53 16.51 -8.79
CA LEU A 10 7.86 15.93 -7.49
C LEU A 10 9.27 15.32 -7.50
N PRO A 11 10.04 15.41 -6.40
CA PRO A 11 11.34 14.76 -6.30
C PRO A 11 11.26 13.24 -6.54
N VAL A 12 12.14 12.72 -7.40
CA VAL A 12 12.25 11.29 -7.71
C VAL A 12 13.64 10.78 -7.36
N PHE A 13 13.71 9.73 -6.54
CA PHE A 13 14.96 9.13 -6.06
C PHE A 13 15.16 7.74 -6.64
N ASP A 14 16.26 7.56 -7.36
CA ASP A 14 16.70 6.28 -7.89
C ASP A 14 17.64 5.58 -6.91
N ILE A 15 17.12 4.56 -6.21
CA ILE A 15 17.89 3.86 -5.17
C ILE A 15 18.79 2.75 -5.72
N SER A 16 18.81 2.54 -7.04
CA SER A 16 19.84 1.70 -7.67
C SER A 16 21.19 2.41 -7.76
N LYS A 17 21.21 3.74 -7.61
CA LYS A 17 22.43 4.54 -7.60
C LYS A 17 23.07 4.56 -6.20
N PRO A 18 24.40 4.67 -6.11
CA PRO A 18 25.08 4.84 -4.82
C PRO A 18 24.59 6.10 -4.09
N ILE A 19 24.48 6.01 -2.76
CA ILE A 19 24.12 7.15 -1.91
C ILE A 19 25.31 8.12 -1.85
N SER A 20 25.10 9.33 -2.36
CA SER A 20 26.05 10.44 -2.25
C SER A 20 25.61 11.48 -1.21
N PRO A 21 26.51 12.32 -0.68
CA PRO A 21 26.14 13.44 0.18
C PRO A 21 25.11 14.37 -0.48
N SER A 22 25.23 14.62 -1.79
CA SER A 22 24.26 15.42 -2.54
C SER A 22 22.86 14.78 -2.59
N CYS A 23 22.78 13.45 -2.76
CA CYS A 23 21.53 12.71 -2.70
C CYS A 23 20.84 12.87 -1.34
N LEU A 24 21.61 12.76 -0.24
CA LEU A 24 21.10 12.97 1.11
C LEU A 24 20.62 14.40 1.35
N SER A 25 21.34 15.40 0.83
CA SER A 25 20.90 16.81 0.88
C SER A 25 19.60 17.03 0.12
N SER A 26 19.46 16.48 -1.10
CA SER A 26 18.22 16.55 -1.87
C SER A 26 17.06 15.82 -1.19
N LEU A 27 17.31 14.67 -0.56
CA LEU A 27 16.31 13.94 0.21
C LEU A 27 15.82 14.75 1.42
N SER A 28 16.75 15.36 2.17
CA SER A 28 16.40 16.26 3.27
C SER A 28 15.55 17.42 2.79
N LEU A 29 15.91 18.04 1.67
CA LEU A 29 15.12 19.13 1.08
C LEU A 29 13.73 18.66 0.67
N ALA A 30 13.60 17.50 0.01
CA ALA A 30 12.32 16.93 -0.37
C ALA A 30 11.42 16.67 0.85
N CYS A 31 11.96 16.14 1.94
CA CYS A 31 11.23 15.97 3.20
C CYS A 31 10.74 17.29 3.79
N ASN A 32 11.55 18.36 3.73
CA ASN A 32 11.20 19.66 4.31
C ASN A 32 10.21 20.45 3.45
N GLU A 33 10.38 20.45 2.13
CA GLU A 33 9.57 21.26 1.21
C GLU A 33 8.27 20.56 0.79
N TRP A 34 8.34 19.25 0.50
CA TRP A 34 7.21 18.48 -0.05
C TRP A 34 6.54 17.59 1.00
N GLY A 35 7.31 17.05 1.95
CA GLY A 35 6.83 16.03 2.90
C GLY A 35 6.66 14.63 2.27
N PHE A 36 6.85 14.50 0.96
CA PHE A 36 6.83 13.22 0.24
C PHE A 36 7.64 13.31 -1.07
N PHE A 37 7.98 12.15 -1.62
CA PHE A 37 8.78 12.00 -2.84
C PHE A 37 8.53 10.62 -3.46
N HIS A 38 8.94 10.42 -4.71
CA HIS A 38 8.87 9.12 -5.37
C HIS A 38 10.20 8.38 -5.27
N ILE A 39 10.13 7.06 -5.11
CA ILE A 39 11.28 6.16 -5.22
C ILE A 39 11.10 5.31 -6.47
N ILE A 40 12.16 5.19 -7.26
CA ILE A 40 12.23 4.29 -8.41
C ILE A 40 13.37 3.29 -8.24
N ASN A 41 13.31 2.20 -9.01
CA ASN A 41 14.29 1.12 -9.00
C ASN A 41 14.50 0.51 -7.60
N HIS A 42 13.44 0.39 -6.81
CA HIS A 42 13.47 -0.19 -5.46
C HIS A 42 13.56 -1.72 -5.41
N GLY A 43 13.74 -2.40 -6.54
CA GLY A 43 13.91 -3.85 -6.62
C GLY A 43 12.65 -4.70 -6.40
N VAL A 44 11.49 -4.09 -6.12
CA VAL A 44 10.22 -4.85 -6.07
C VAL A 44 9.78 -5.14 -7.50
N SER A 45 9.61 -6.41 -7.82
CA SER A 45 9.26 -6.83 -9.17
C SER A 45 7.85 -6.41 -9.56
N LYS A 46 7.64 -6.19 -10.87
CA LYS A 46 6.30 -5.89 -11.40
C LYS A 46 5.32 -7.04 -11.15
N ASP A 47 5.80 -8.28 -11.10
CA ASP A 47 4.98 -9.45 -10.75
C ASP A 47 4.41 -9.36 -9.34
N VAL A 48 5.24 -9.02 -8.35
CA VAL A 48 4.77 -8.84 -6.95
C VAL A 48 3.74 -7.72 -6.88
N TYR A 49 4.00 -6.59 -7.54
CA TYR A 49 3.04 -5.48 -7.61
C TYR A 49 1.70 -5.91 -8.24
N ARG A 50 1.73 -6.62 -9.38
CA ARG A 50 0.51 -7.11 -10.04
C ARG A 50 -0.30 -8.04 -9.14
N LYS A 51 0.38 -8.99 -8.48
CA LYS A 51 -0.28 -9.93 -7.54
C LYS A 51 -0.90 -9.18 -6.35
N LEU A 52 -0.16 -8.23 -5.77
CA LEU A 52 -0.65 -7.41 -4.65
C LEU A 52 -1.85 -6.55 -5.07
N HIS A 53 -1.79 -5.91 -6.24
CA HIS A 53 -2.89 -5.11 -6.78
C HIS A 53 -4.13 -5.98 -7.02
N SER A 54 -3.98 -7.14 -7.67
CA SER A 54 -5.09 -8.08 -7.89
C SER A 54 -5.72 -8.55 -6.58
N LEU A 55 -4.90 -8.93 -5.60
CA LEU A 55 -5.37 -9.34 -4.27
C LEU A 55 -6.12 -8.20 -3.56
N SER A 56 -5.58 -6.98 -3.62
CA SER A 56 -6.22 -5.78 -3.06
C SER A 56 -7.60 -5.56 -3.68
N THR A 57 -7.69 -5.54 -5.01
CA THR A 57 -8.97 -5.40 -5.72
C THR A 57 -9.96 -6.49 -5.33
N SER A 58 -9.52 -7.75 -5.29
CA SER A 58 -10.36 -8.88 -4.88
C SER A 58 -10.89 -8.71 -3.46
N ILE A 59 -10.03 -8.45 -2.48
CA ILE A 59 -10.43 -8.30 -1.07
C ILE A 59 -11.40 -7.13 -0.89
N PHE A 60 -11.10 -5.96 -1.45
CA PHE A 60 -11.93 -4.78 -1.25
C PHE A 60 -13.25 -4.83 -2.03
N SER A 61 -13.35 -5.67 -3.06
CA SER A 61 -14.61 -5.98 -3.75
C SER A 61 -15.57 -6.88 -2.97
N LEU A 62 -15.10 -7.55 -1.90
CA LEU A 62 -15.95 -8.39 -1.05
C LEU A 62 -17.04 -7.56 -0.35
N PRO A 63 -18.20 -8.18 -0.06
CA PRO A 63 -19.25 -7.53 0.72
C PRO A 63 -18.74 -7.01 2.06
N TYR A 64 -19.32 -5.90 2.52
CA TYR A 64 -18.97 -5.28 3.80
C TYR A 64 -19.02 -6.28 4.96
N ASP A 65 -20.06 -7.13 5.01
CA ASP A 65 -20.25 -8.13 6.06
C ASP A 65 -19.15 -9.19 6.10
N SER A 66 -18.48 -9.44 4.98
CA SER A 66 -17.29 -10.31 4.94
C SER A 66 -16.06 -9.57 5.45
N LYS A 67 -15.83 -8.33 5.00
CA LYS A 67 -14.66 -7.53 5.40
C LYS A 67 -14.68 -7.16 6.89
N ILE A 68 -15.84 -6.82 7.44
CA ILE A 68 -15.97 -6.37 8.84
C ILE A 68 -15.64 -7.46 9.86
N LYS A 69 -15.60 -8.73 9.46
CA LYS A 69 -15.12 -9.86 10.30
C LYS A 69 -13.65 -9.72 10.68
N LEU A 70 -12.88 -8.93 9.92
CA LEU A 70 -11.50 -8.54 10.22
C LEU A 70 -11.39 -7.17 10.91
N GLY A 71 -12.52 -6.52 11.18
CA GLY A 71 -12.62 -5.14 11.65
C GLY A 71 -12.08 -4.90 13.06
N PRO A 72 -12.23 -3.67 13.59
CA PRO A 72 -11.70 -3.29 14.91
C PRO A 72 -12.23 -4.11 16.09
N SER A 73 -13.43 -4.68 15.95
CA SER A 73 -14.05 -5.57 16.94
C SER A 73 -13.61 -7.04 16.82
N SER A 74 -12.85 -7.40 15.79
CA SER A 74 -12.34 -8.76 15.59
C SER A 74 -11.09 -9.03 16.45
N LEU A 75 -10.66 -10.29 16.51
CA LEU A 75 -9.41 -10.66 17.18
C LEU A 75 -8.18 -10.14 16.45
N VAL A 76 -8.23 -10.13 15.11
CA VAL A 76 -7.07 -9.81 14.26
C VAL A 76 -6.93 -8.32 13.98
N LYS A 77 -8.04 -7.57 13.96
CA LYS A 77 -8.09 -6.11 13.79
C LYS A 77 -7.28 -5.61 12.59
N THR A 78 -7.28 -6.39 11.51
CA THR A 78 -6.49 -6.11 10.32
C THR A 78 -7.23 -5.21 9.33
N TYR A 79 -8.57 -5.20 9.35
CA TYR A 79 -9.36 -4.34 8.47
C TYR A 79 -9.80 -3.05 9.17
N THR A 80 -9.65 -1.93 8.48
CA THR A 80 -10.23 -0.62 8.86
C THR A 80 -11.32 -0.27 7.86
N PRO A 81 -12.61 -0.30 8.24
CA PRO A 81 -13.69 0.15 7.37
C PRO A 81 -13.68 1.67 7.17
N HIS A 82 -14.43 2.10 6.16
CA HIS A 82 -14.85 3.49 5.98
C HIS A 82 -15.40 4.09 7.29
N PHE A 83 -15.28 5.41 7.42
CA PHE A 83 -15.76 6.21 8.57
C PHE A 83 -14.99 6.01 9.89
N ILE A 84 -13.89 5.25 9.90
CA ILE A 84 -12.96 5.26 11.05
C ILE A 84 -11.89 6.33 10.89
N ALA A 85 -11.07 6.23 9.83
CA ALA A 85 -10.06 7.24 9.53
C ALA A 85 -10.62 8.33 8.58
N SER A 86 -11.42 7.92 7.60
CA SER A 86 -12.08 8.80 6.63
C SER A 86 -13.27 8.07 5.98
N PRO A 87 -14.32 8.79 5.53
CA PRO A 87 -15.43 8.19 4.77
C PRO A 87 -15.00 7.46 3.48
N PHE A 88 -13.84 7.82 2.92
CA PHE A 88 -13.34 7.30 1.63
C PHE A 88 -12.15 6.36 1.79
N PHE A 89 -11.71 6.12 3.01
CA PHE A 89 -10.54 5.30 3.29
C PHE A 89 -10.97 3.97 3.90
N GLU A 90 -10.61 2.88 3.22
CA GLU A 90 -10.60 1.54 3.77
C GLU A 90 -9.18 0.97 3.66
N SER A 91 -8.81 0.08 4.59
CA SER A 91 -7.48 -0.54 4.54
C SER A 91 -7.44 -1.93 5.17
N LEU A 92 -6.45 -2.71 4.74
CA LEU A 92 -6.07 -3.98 5.33
C LEU A 92 -4.61 -3.88 5.77
N ARG A 93 -4.34 -4.28 7.01
CA ARG A 93 -3.03 -4.17 7.65
C ARG A 93 -2.45 -5.56 7.89
N VAL A 94 -1.16 -5.70 7.62
CA VAL A 94 -0.30 -6.77 8.15
C VAL A 94 0.73 -6.13 9.07
N SER A 95 1.04 -6.80 10.18
CA SER A 95 1.89 -6.25 11.24
C SER A 95 3.12 -7.13 11.46
N GLY A 96 4.27 -6.48 11.71
CA GLY A 96 5.51 -7.15 12.08
C GLY A 96 5.63 -7.39 13.59
N PRO A 97 6.67 -8.11 14.06
CA PRO A 97 7.79 -8.62 13.25
C PRO A 97 7.46 -9.86 12.40
N ASP A 98 6.42 -10.63 12.77
CA ASP A 98 5.98 -11.81 12.00
C ASP A 98 4.83 -11.45 11.03
N PHE A 99 5.23 -10.83 9.91
CA PHE A 99 4.28 -10.43 8.86
C PHE A 99 3.55 -11.62 8.24
N PHE A 100 4.19 -12.79 8.17
CA PHE A 100 3.59 -13.98 7.55
C PHE A 100 2.46 -14.52 8.44
N ALA A 101 2.71 -14.72 9.74
CA ALA A 101 1.68 -15.16 10.66
C ALA A 101 0.53 -14.13 10.76
N SER A 102 0.85 -12.82 10.74
CA SER A 102 -0.16 -11.77 10.71
C SER A 102 -1.06 -11.84 9.46
N ALA A 103 -0.49 -12.09 8.29
CA ALA A 103 -1.24 -12.27 7.05
C ALA A 103 -2.12 -13.54 7.09
N GLN A 104 -1.57 -14.67 7.55
CA GLN A 104 -2.29 -15.95 7.67
C GLN A 104 -3.49 -15.88 8.63
N SER A 105 -3.38 -15.07 9.68
CA SER A 105 -4.49 -14.87 10.61
C SER A 105 -5.71 -14.22 9.93
N SER A 106 -5.49 -13.41 8.90
CA SER A 106 -6.58 -12.78 8.13
C SER A 106 -7.20 -13.75 7.11
N THR A 107 -6.39 -14.59 6.47
CA THR A 107 -6.88 -15.57 5.48
C THR A 107 -7.75 -16.65 6.12
N ALA A 108 -7.48 -17.03 7.38
CA ALA A 108 -8.32 -17.97 8.12
C ALA A 108 -9.77 -17.47 8.31
N ILE A 109 -10.02 -16.16 8.23
CA ILE A 109 -11.32 -15.52 8.48
C ILE A 109 -12.02 -15.12 7.16
N LEU A 110 -11.27 -14.91 6.08
CA LEU A 110 -11.78 -14.67 4.73
C LEU A 110 -11.62 -15.94 3.86
N PRO A 111 -12.59 -16.86 3.87
CA PRO A 111 -12.47 -18.15 3.18
C PRO A 111 -12.62 -18.06 1.65
N ASP A 112 -13.14 -16.96 1.11
CA ASP A 112 -13.28 -16.77 -0.35
C ASP A 112 -11.94 -16.35 -0.96
N HIS A 113 -11.04 -17.32 -1.11
CA HIS A 113 -9.86 -17.16 -1.95
C HIS A 113 -10.26 -17.20 -3.43
N PRO A 114 -9.86 -16.24 -4.28
CA PRO A 114 -9.65 -16.55 -5.68
C PRO A 114 -8.54 -17.60 -5.76
N ASN A 115 -8.75 -18.62 -6.57
CA ASN A 115 -7.86 -19.77 -6.71
C ASN A 115 -6.42 -19.30 -7.01
N PRO A 116 -5.39 -19.73 -6.24
CA PRO A 116 -4.00 -19.37 -6.55
C PRO A 116 -3.54 -19.83 -7.95
N ASP A 117 -4.22 -20.80 -8.57
CA ASP A 117 -3.99 -21.24 -9.95
C ASP A 117 -4.60 -20.31 -11.03
N GLU A 118 -5.38 -19.30 -10.64
CA GLU A 118 -5.94 -18.30 -11.57
C GLU A 118 -4.91 -17.24 -12.02
N PHE A 119 -3.72 -17.25 -11.40
CA PHE A 119 -2.64 -16.28 -11.64
C PHE A 119 -1.30 -16.93 -12.03
N ARG A 120 -1.34 -18.15 -12.57
CA ARG A 120 -0.16 -18.82 -13.15
C ARG A 120 -0.01 -18.54 -14.63
#